data_AF-A0A7V0SBT5-F1
#
_entry.id   AF-A0A7V0SBT5-F1
#
_cell.length_a   1.000
_cell.length_b   1.000
_cell.length_c   1.000
_cell.angle_alpha   90.00
_cell.angle_beta   90.00
_cell.angle_gamma   90.00
#
_symmetry.space_group_name_H-M   'P 1'
#
loop_
_entity.id
_entity.type
_entity.pdbx_description
1 polymer ?
#
loop_
_entity_poly.entity_id
_entity_poly.type
_entity_poly.pdbx_seq_one_letter_code
_entity_poly.pdbx_strand_id
1 'polypeptide(L)'
;DYYTSMAGDVIARLSGIAAEGGLTLMTTAATHALLPAFRFEPELVSLQIGRGIEIYSRAFDRRPEGFWLPEMGYYAGLDRLLSAAGVRYTFLDTHGAYGAGPPGAASIFRPARSESGLTIFFRDRVLSDAIWARDGGYPGDPWYREFHADAAYLLSDEELSRAGAERGPLGLKLCRVTGGEGAKAPYDPAAASRRAEVHAADFIDKIKTRAREVEALTGISPTFVLPFDMELFGHWWREGVHFLGVFLELADRAGGILPVLPGALTGQECPAVIAPAESSWGRGGRFSTWLNPACLRYYERMWTLYRHIGRLGAGTVPGAAALGELMLAQSSDWSFFISWESFSDYGRERLEDHLDAAERIISSAETGRDDRVFIEERRLRYPYFDAL
;
A
#
# COMPACT_ATOMS: atom_id res chain seq x y z
N ASP A 1 -15.90 14.30 17.98
CA ASP A 1 -16.13 15.63 17.36
C ASP A 1 -15.88 15.64 15.86
N TYR A 2 -14.65 15.42 15.35
CA TYR A 2 -14.40 15.45 13.89
C TYR A 2 -15.09 14.32 13.09
N TYR A 3 -15.07 13.08 13.58
CA TYR A 3 -15.76 11.97 12.91
C TYR A 3 -17.28 12.23 12.79
N THR A 4 -17.87 12.78 13.85
CA THR A 4 -19.29 13.17 13.89
C THR A 4 -19.57 14.35 12.97
N SER A 5 -18.68 15.35 12.90
CA SER A 5 -18.89 16.52 12.03
C SER A 5 -18.85 16.20 10.54
N MET A 6 -18.19 15.11 10.15
CA MET A 6 -18.23 14.57 8.78
C MET A 6 -19.24 13.43 8.60
N ALA A 7 -20.16 13.23 9.55
CA ALA A 7 -21.16 12.15 9.55
C ALA A 7 -20.56 10.73 9.38
N GLY A 8 -19.29 10.55 9.73
CA GLY A 8 -18.55 9.30 9.53
C GLY A 8 -18.12 9.02 8.10
N ASP A 9 -18.37 9.91 7.14
CA ASP A 9 -18.07 9.71 5.73
C ASP A 9 -16.65 10.20 5.38
N VAL A 10 -15.67 9.32 5.59
CA VAL A 10 -14.27 9.55 5.24
C VAL A 10 -14.09 9.74 3.74
N ILE A 11 -14.86 9.03 2.92
CA ILE A 11 -14.74 9.03 1.46
C ILE A 11 -15.16 10.39 0.91
N ALA A 12 -16.32 10.91 1.33
CA ALA A 12 -16.77 12.25 0.96
C ALA A 12 -15.77 13.32 1.39
N ARG A 13 -15.19 13.20 2.59
CA ARG A 13 -14.18 14.16 3.08
C ARG A 13 -12.91 14.15 2.23
N LEU A 14 -12.37 12.98 1.91
CA LEU A 14 -11.19 12.85 1.04
C LEU A 14 -11.48 13.34 -0.38
N SER A 15 -12.68 13.06 -0.89
CA SER A 15 -13.11 13.54 -2.21
C SER A 15 -13.12 15.06 -2.28
N GLY A 16 -13.67 15.74 -1.25
CA GLY A 16 -13.67 17.21 -1.16
C GLY A 16 -12.27 17.81 -1.17
N ILE A 17 -11.35 17.28 -0.35
CA ILE A 17 -9.95 17.78 -0.30
C ILE A 17 -9.25 17.57 -1.65
N ALA A 18 -9.53 16.46 -2.33
CA ALA A 18 -8.97 16.19 -3.64
C ALA A 18 -9.52 17.16 -4.71
N ALA A 19 -10.80 17.54 -4.63
CA ALA A 19 -11.43 18.48 -5.57
C ALA A 19 -10.87 19.90 -5.41
N GLU A 20 -10.45 20.27 -4.20
CA GLU A 20 -9.75 21.53 -3.90
C GLU A 20 -8.27 21.52 -4.34
N GLY A 21 -7.77 20.39 -4.85
CA GLY A 21 -6.37 20.24 -5.28
C GLY A 21 -5.38 20.03 -4.14
N GLY A 22 -5.85 19.75 -2.92
CA GLY A 22 -4.99 19.51 -1.76
C GLY A 22 -4.31 18.13 -1.74
N LEU A 23 -4.87 17.15 -2.46
CA LEU A 23 -4.30 15.81 -2.59
C LEU A 23 -4.74 15.14 -3.91
N THR A 24 -4.09 14.04 -4.27
CA THR A 24 -4.56 13.14 -5.35
C THR A 24 -4.88 11.77 -4.76
N LEU A 25 -6.09 11.28 -5.02
CA LEU A 25 -6.49 9.92 -4.67
C LEU A 25 -6.25 8.99 -5.86
N MET A 26 -5.71 7.81 -5.58
CA MET A 26 -5.43 6.77 -6.57
C MET A 26 -6.09 5.47 -6.17
N THR A 27 -6.13 4.52 -7.10
CA THR A 27 -6.60 3.16 -6.80
C THR A 27 -5.43 2.16 -6.77
N THR A 28 -5.75 0.90 -6.49
CA THR A 28 -4.86 -0.25 -6.56
C THR A 28 -5.62 -1.44 -7.16
N ALA A 29 -5.01 -2.63 -7.21
CA ALA A 29 -5.70 -3.87 -7.58
C ALA A 29 -6.83 -4.16 -6.59
N ALA A 30 -7.92 -4.75 -7.07
CA ALA A 30 -9.15 -4.95 -6.29
C ALA A 30 -8.94 -5.60 -4.92
N THR A 31 -8.01 -6.54 -4.81
CA THR A 31 -7.66 -7.20 -3.54
C THR A 31 -6.20 -7.01 -3.14
N HIS A 32 -5.53 -5.97 -3.65
CA HIS A 32 -4.09 -5.79 -3.46
C HIS A 32 -3.27 -7.04 -3.88
N ALA A 33 -3.70 -7.72 -4.95
CA ALA A 33 -3.03 -8.92 -5.43
C ALA A 33 -1.63 -8.65 -5.96
N LEU A 34 -0.65 -9.51 -5.65
CA LEU A 34 0.70 -9.41 -6.22
C LEU A 34 0.66 -9.75 -7.71
N LEU A 35 0.40 -8.74 -8.56
CA LEU A 35 0.19 -8.92 -10.00
C LEU A 35 1.31 -9.71 -10.71
N PRO A 36 2.61 -9.56 -10.37
CA PRO A 36 3.67 -10.40 -10.94
C PRO A 36 3.49 -11.91 -10.75
N ALA A 37 2.80 -12.35 -9.70
CA ALA A 37 2.51 -13.77 -9.47
C ALA A 37 1.57 -14.36 -10.53
N PHE A 38 0.74 -13.52 -11.16
CA PHE A 38 -0.28 -13.91 -12.14
C PHE A 38 0.09 -13.46 -13.56
N ARG A 39 1.36 -13.13 -13.82
CA ARG A 39 1.82 -12.55 -15.10
C ARG A 39 1.55 -13.41 -16.35
N PHE A 40 1.33 -14.70 -16.17
CA PHE A 40 1.03 -15.63 -17.25
C PHE A 40 -0.48 -15.75 -17.56
N GLU A 41 -1.33 -15.09 -16.76
CA GLU A 41 -2.78 -15.04 -16.91
C GLU A 41 -3.21 -13.55 -17.01
N PRO A 42 -2.92 -12.86 -18.14
CA PRO A 42 -3.13 -11.42 -18.28
C PRO A 42 -4.60 -11.00 -18.12
N GLU A 43 -5.56 -11.88 -18.38
CA GLU A 43 -6.99 -11.68 -18.14
C GLU A 43 -7.27 -11.51 -16.64
N LEU A 44 -6.62 -12.29 -15.79
CA LEU A 44 -6.77 -12.24 -14.34
C LEU A 44 -6.11 -10.98 -13.76
N VAL A 45 -4.96 -10.58 -14.30
CA VAL A 45 -4.33 -9.29 -13.96
C VAL A 45 -5.22 -8.12 -14.38
N SER A 46 -5.78 -8.17 -15.59
CA SER A 46 -6.69 -7.13 -16.11
C SER A 46 -7.97 -7.04 -15.28
N LEU A 47 -8.49 -8.17 -14.80
CA LEU A 47 -9.64 -8.21 -13.92
C LEU A 47 -9.36 -7.51 -12.58
N GLN A 48 -8.21 -7.78 -11.96
CA GLN A 48 -7.75 -7.10 -10.74
C GLN A 48 -7.64 -5.58 -10.91
N ILE A 49 -7.05 -5.13 -12.03
CA ILE A 49 -6.91 -3.71 -12.36
C ILE A 49 -8.27 -3.08 -12.61
N GLY A 50 -9.07 -3.67 -13.49
CA GLY A 50 -10.38 -3.15 -13.90
C GLY A 50 -11.35 -3.04 -12.73
N ARG A 51 -11.41 -4.06 -11.88
CA ARG A 51 -12.29 -4.05 -10.71
C ARG A 51 -11.84 -3.06 -9.64
N GLY A 52 -10.53 -2.89 -9.43
CA GLY A 52 -10.00 -1.83 -8.55
C GLY A 52 -10.36 -0.42 -9.02
N ILE A 53 -10.32 -0.18 -10.35
CA ILE A 53 -10.76 1.07 -10.96
C ILE A 53 -12.28 1.27 -10.80
N GLU A 54 -13.07 0.22 -10.99
CA GLU A 54 -14.52 0.27 -10.84
C GLU A 54 -14.94 0.59 -9.41
N ILE A 55 -14.34 -0.08 -8.42
CA ILE A 55 -14.60 0.15 -6.98
C ILE A 55 -14.25 1.60 -6.62
N TYR A 56 -13.08 2.08 -7.04
CA TYR A 56 -12.71 3.48 -6.85
C TYR A 56 -13.72 4.43 -7.50
N SER A 57 -14.12 4.16 -8.74
CA SER A 57 -15.01 5.04 -9.49
C SER A 57 -16.38 5.15 -8.85
N ARG A 58 -16.89 4.06 -8.28
CA ARG A 58 -18.13 4.06 -7.49
C ARG A 58 -17.98 4.84 -6.18
N ALA A 59 -16.85 4.70 -5.50
CA ALA A 59 -16.62 5.37 -4.22
C ALA A 59 -16.42 6.88 -4.36
N PHE A 60 -15.72 7.33 -5.40
CA PHE A 60 -15.30 8.73 -5.55
C PHE A 60 -15.98 9.48 -6.70
N ASP A 61 -16.90 8.85 -7.42
CA ASP A 61 -17.63 9.40 -8.58
C ASP A 61 -16.70 9.96 -9.68
N ARG A 62 -15.54 9.32 -9.87
CA ARG A 62 -14.54 9.70 -10.89
C ARG A 62 -13.59 8.54 -11.17
N ARG A 63 -13.02 8.47 -12.38
CA ARG A 63 -11.95 7.49 -12.66
C ARG A 63 -10.62 7.94 -12.05
N PRO A 64 -9.81 7.02 -11.52
CA PRO A 64 -8.48 7.34 -11.01
C PRO A 64 -7.50 7.54 -12.17
N GLU A 65 -6.63 8.54 -12.09
CA GLU A 65 -5.53 8.72 -13.05
C GLU A 65 -4.29 7.89 -12.67
N GLY A 66 -4.07 7.69 -11.37
CA GLY A 66 -2.93 6.94 -10.84
C GLY A 66 -3.32 5.56 -10.33
N PHE A 67 -2.38 4.61 -10.40
CA PHE A 67 -2.54 3.26 -9.90
C PHE A 67 -1.32 2.86 -9.06
N TRP A 68 -1.56 2.61 -7.78
CA TRP A 68 -0.57 2.00 -6.89
C TRP A 68 -0.50 0.52 -7.20
N LEU A 69 0.66 0.05 -7.67
CA LEU A 69 0.88 -1.38 -7.86
C LEU A 69 1.02 -2.04 -6.48
N PRO A 70 0.26 -3.11 -6.18
CA PRO A 70 0.47 -3.87 -4.96
C PRO A 70 1.93 -4.23 -4.80
N GLU A 71 2.50 -3.78 -3.68
CA GLU A 71 3.91 -3.99 -3.34
C GLU A 71 4.94 -3.35 -4.30
N MET A 72 4.52 -2.35 -5.07
CA MET A 72 5.24 -1.88 -6.26
C MET A 72 5.67 -3.02 -7.20
N GLY A 73 4.89 -4.12 -7.20
CA GLY A 73 5.19 -5.33 -7.93
C GLY A 73 5.00 -5.11 -9.43
N TYR A 74 6.11 -5.05 -10.16
CA TYR A 74 6.11 -4.81 -11.59
C TYR A 74 6.82 -5.92 -12.35
N TYR A 75 6.26 -6.29 -13.50
CA TYR A 75 6.88 -7.15 -14.50
C TYR A 75 6.71 -6.53 -15.90
N ALA A 76 7.58 -6.91 -16.83
CA ALA A 76 7.56 -6.36 -18.18
C ALA A 76 6.22 -6.62 -18.90
N GLY A 77 5.60 -5.57 -19.45
CA GLY A 77 4.31 -5.61 -20.12
C GLY A 77 3.11 -5.24 -19.24
N LEU A 78 3.29 -5.13 -17.91
CA LEU A 78 2.23 -4.65 -17.00
C LEU A 78 1.82 -3.19 -17.31
N ASP A 79 2.77 -2.38 -17.77
CA ASP A 79 2.54 -1.00 -18.21
C ASP A 79 1.49 -0.89 -19.32
N ARG A 80 1.47 -1.86 -20.25
CA ARG A 80 0.47 -1.94 -21.32
C ARG A 80 -0.93 -2.21 -20.78
N LEU A 81 -1.06 -3.10 -19.80
CA LEU A 81 -2.36 -3.41 -19.16
C LEU A 81 -2.89 -2.19 -18.39
N LEU A 82 -2.03 -1.52 -17.63
CA LEU A 82 -2.38 -0.27 -16.93
C LEU A 82 -2.82 0.83 -17.92
N SER A 83 -2.03 1.04 -18.98
CA SER A 83 -2.32 2.06 -20.00
C SER A 83 -3.63 1.76 -20.74
N ALA A 84 -3.89 0.49 -21.08
CA ALA A 84 -5.14 0.06 -21.69
C ALA A 84 -6.36 0.27 -20.78
N ALA A 85 -6.18 0.19 -19.46
CA ALA A 85 -7.21 0.51 -18.47
C ALA A 85 -7.43 2.02 -18.24
N GLY A 86 -6.62 2.87 -18.89
CA GLY A 86 -6.67 4.34 -18.79
C GLY A 86 -5.83 4.92 -17.65
N VAL A 87 -4.94 4.13 -17.03
CA VAL A 87 -4.02 4.61 -15.99
C VAL A 87 -2.94 5.47 -16.64
N ARG A 88 -2.69 6.66 -16.07
CA ARG A 88 -1.72 7.64 -16.55
C ARG A 88 -0.36 7.50 -15.87
N TYR A 89 -0.32 7.06 -14.62
CA TYR A 89 0.92 6.92 -13.88
C TYR A 89 0.91 5.88 -12.76
N THR A 90 2.12 5.43 -12.39
CA THR A 90 2.37 4.48 -11.31
C THR A 90 3.70 4.75 -10.59
N PHE A 91 3.98 3.99 -9.53
CA PHE A 91 5.18 4.10 -8.70
C PHE A 91 5.91 2.77 -8.65
N LEU A 92 7.23 2.80 -8.84
CA LEU A 92 8.12 1.64 -8.73
C LEU A 92 9.20 1.87 -7.68
N ASP A 93 9.74 0.77 -7.15
CA ASP A 93 10.95 0.83 -6.33
C ASP A 93 12.15 1.27 -7.19
N THR A 94 13.19 1.79 -6.55
CA THR A 94 14.47 2.17 -7.18
C THR A 94 14.99 1.11 -8.15
N HIS A 95 14.83 -0.19 -7.85
CA HIS A 95 15.29 -1.28 -8.71
C HIS A 95 14.61 -1.29 -10.09
N GLY A 96 13.38 -0.78 -10.20
CA GLY A 96 12.66 -0.67 -11.46
C GLY A 96 13.35 0.28 -12.45
N ALA A 97 14.13 1.25 -11.95
CA ALA A 97 14.90 2.18 -12.78
C ALA A 97 16.15 1.53 -13.39
N TYR A 98 16.61 0.38 -12.90
CA TYR A 98 17.79 -0.32 -13.43
C TYR A 98 17.50 -1.11 -14.73
N GLY A 99 16.32 -0.91 -15.32
CA GLY A 99 15.91 -1.53 -16.57
C GLY A 99 16.68 -1.01 -17.79
N ALA A 100 16.29 -1.52 -18.97
CA ALA A 100 16.92 -1.12 -20.22
C ALA A 100 16.43 0.26 -20.67
N GLY A 101 17.36 1.08 -21.16
CA GLY A 101 17.10 2.42 -21.70
C GLY A 101 18.41 3.05 -22.17
N PRO A 102 18.38 4.21 -22.83
CA PRO A 102 19.59 4.95 -23.15
C PRO A 102 20.43 5.18 -21.88
N PRO A 103 21.77 5.11 -21.93
CA PRO A 103 22.61 5.46 -20.78
C PRO A 103 22.22 6.83 -20.20
N GLY A 104 21.90 6.89 -18.90
CA GLY A 104 21.44 8.12 -18.23
C GLY A 104 19.97 8.48 -18.42
N ALA A 105 19.19 7.70 -19.17
CA ALA A 105 17.75 7.91 -19.35
C ALA A 105 16.93 7.64 -18.09
N ALA A 106 17.26 6.56 -17.37
CA ALA A 106 16.60 6.21 -16.12
C ALA A 106 17.34 6.86 -14.95
N SER A 107 16.77 7.93 -14.41
CA SER A 107 17.17 8.49 -13.14
C SER A 107 15.95 8.45 -12.21
N ILE A 108 16.15 8.00 -10.98
CA ILE A 108 15.06 8.00 -9.99
C ILE A 108 14.62 9.42 -9.60
N PHE A 109 15.37 10.43 -10.03
CA PHE A 109 15.19 11.83 -9.69
C PHE A 109 14.30 12.59 -10.69
N ARG A 110 13.73 11.92 -11.71
CA ARG A 110 12.68 12.47 -12.58
C ARG A 110 11.68 11.38 -12.95
N PRO A 111 10.43 11.73 -13.28
CA PRO A 111 9.51 10.78 -13.87
C PRO A 111 10.04 10.29 -15.23
N ALA A 112 9.89 9.00 -15.48
CA ALA A 112 10.17 8.39 -16.79
C ALA A 112 8.86 8.01 -17.49
N ARG A 113 8.95 7.59 -18.75
CA ARG A 113 7.81 7.08 -19.51
C ARG A 113 8.09 5.67 -20.01
N SER A 114 7.15 4.75 -19.84
CA SER A 114 7.26 3.43 -20.47
C SER A 114 7.01 3.51 -21.97
N GLU A 115 7.33 2.44 -22.70
CA GLU A 115 6.99 2.33 -24.13
C GLU A 115 5.48 2.47 -24.41
N SER A 116 4.63 2.06 -23.45
CA SER A 116 3.18 2.19 -23.54
C SER A 116 2.66 3.61 -23.23
N GLY A 117 3.53 4.54 -22.85
CA GLY A 117 3.17 5.91 -22.47
C GLY A 117 2.83 6.11 -20.99
N LEU A 118 2.94 5.07 -20.16
CA LEU A 118 2.70 5.17 -18.71
C LEU A 118 3.80 6.02 -18.06
N THR A 119 3.43 7.03 -17.26
CA THR A 119 4.40 7.79 -16.48
C THR A 119 4.80 7.02 -15.23
N ILE A 120 6.10 6.90 -14.97
CA ILE A 120 6.63 6.08 -13.87
C ILE A 120 7.47 6.95 -12.95
N PHE A 121 7.13 6.89 -11.67
CA PHE A 121 7.85 7.52 -10.57
C PHE A 121 8.65 6.47 -9.82
N PHE A 122 9.85 6.83 -9.36
CA PHE A 122 10.73 5.90 -8.66
C PHE A 122 10.98 6.33 -7.23
N ARG A 123 10.82 5.40 -6.29
CA ARG A 123 11.12 5.63 -4.88
C ARG A 123 12.55 6.11 -4.68
N ASP A 124 12.70 7.13 -3.85
CA ASP A 124 14.00 7.52 -3.29
C ASP A 124 14.22 6.85 -1.93
N ARG A 125 15.05 5.81 -1.91
CA ARG A 125 15.31 5.04 -0.67
C ARG A 125 16.08 5.83 0.38
N VAL A 126 17.02 6.68 -0.01
CA VAL A 126 17.88 7.41 0.94
C VAL A 126 17.04 8.37 1.79
N LEU A 127 16.14 9.13 1.16
CA LEU A 127 15.22 9.99 1.90
C LEU A 127 14.12 9.21 2.62
N SER A 128 13.62 8.12 2.01
CA SER A 128 12.64 7.25 2.68
C SER A 128 13.19 6.68 3.99
N ASP A 129 14.44 6.25 3.99
CA ASP A 129 15.10 5.63 5.15
C ASP A 129 15.31 6.62 6.29
N ALA A 130 15.42 7.93 6.02
CA ALA A 130 15.48 8.94 7.08
C ALA A 130 14.21 8.95 7.96
N ILE A 131 13.07 8.52 7.42
CA ILE A 131 11.80 8.39 8.16
C ILE A 131 11.59 6.94 8.61
N TRP A 132 11.79 5.97 7.72
CA TRP A 132 11.36 4.58 7.93
C TRP A 132 12.45 3.63 8.43
N ALA A 133 13.71 4.06 8.55
CA ALA A 133 14.75 3.16 9.05
C ALA A 133 14.42 2.68 10.47
N ARG A 134 14.41 1.35 10.65
CA ARG A 134 14.21 0.70 11.95
C ARG A 134 15.17 1.26 13.01
N ASP A 135 16.41 1.50 12.60
CA ASP A 135 17.45 2.10 13.43
C ASP A 135 17.76 3.50 12.90
N GLY A 136 17.57 4.52 13.73
CA GLY A 136 17.91 5.91 13.41
C GLY A 136 16.86 6.71 12.63
N GLY A 137 15.73 6.10 12.24
CA GLY A 137 14.58 6.85 11.72
C GLY A 137 13.90 7.69 12.80
N TYR A 138 13.23 8.78 12.39
CA TYR A 138 12.55 9.68 13.32
C TYR A 138 11.57 9.00 14.31
N PRO A 139 10.72 8.04 13.90
CA PRO A 139 9.74 7.42 14.80
C PRO A 139 10.34 6.77 16.06
N GLY A 140 11.61 6.38 16.02
CA GLY A 140 12.31 5.78 17.17
C GLY A 140 12.83 6.78 18.21
N ASP A 141 12.52 8.08 18.07
CA ASP A 141 13.05 9.10 18.99
C ASP A 141 12.53 8.93 20.43
N PRO A 142 13.40 9.06 21.44
CA PRO A 142 13.03 8.92 22.85
C PRO A 142 11.85 9.75 23.34
N TRP A 143 11.51 10.85 22.65
CA TRP A 143 10.42 11.74 23.03
C TRP A 143 9.05 11.35 22.45
N TYR A 144 9.01 10.47 21.45
CA TYR A 144 7.76 10.04 20.83
C TYR A 144 7.03 8.97 21.63
N ARG A 145 5.71 8.87 21.40
CA ARG A 145 4.85 7.89 22.07
C ARG A 145 5.28 6.46 21.73
N GLU A 146 5.49 5.64 22.76
CA GLU A 146 5.86 4.23 22.62
C GLU A 146 4.66 3.42 22.10
N PHE A 147 4.80 2.81 20.92
CA PHE A 147 3.73 2.05 20.29
C PHE A 147 3.40 0.77 21.07
N HIS A 148 4.40 0.10 21.65
CA HIS A 148 4.18 -1.20 22.31
C HIS A 148 3.74 -1.10 23.77
N ALA A 149 3.78 0.11 24.37
CA ALA A 149 3.42 0.35 25.77
C ALA A 149 1.92 0.67 25.92
N ASP A 150 1.07 -0.32 25.62
CA ASP A 150 -0.37 -0.22 25.86
C ASP A 150 -0.69 -0.37 27.35
N ALA A 151 -1.57 0.49 27.89
CA ALA A 151 -1.98 0.45 29.30
C ALA A 151 -2.53 -0.92 29.70
N ALA A 152 -3.13 -1.65 28.77
CA ALA A 152 -3.58 -3.02 28.96
C ALA A 152 -2.50 -3.98 29.47
N TYR A 153 -1.22 -3.71 29.22
CA TYR A 153 -0.10 -4.56 29.63
C TYR A 153 0.74 -3.96 30.74
N LEU A 154 0.37 -2.76 31.20
CA LEU A 154 1.01 -2.06 32.32
C LEU A 154 0.17 -2.14 33.61
N LEU A 155 -1.14 -2.32 33.50
CA LEU A 155 -2.06 -2.43 34.63
C LEU A 155 -2.22 -3.89 35.10
N SER A 156 -2.38 -4.09 36.40
CA SER A 156 -2.74 -5.39 37.00
C SER A 156 -4.17 -5.84 36.66
N ASP A 157 -4.51 -7.12 36.89
CA ASP A 157 -5.88 -7.63 36.71
C ASP A 157 -6.89 -6.94 37.64
N GLU A 158 -6.46 -6.58 38.85
CA GLU A 158 -7.30 -5.86 39.81
C GLU A 158 -7.61 -4.44 39.33
N GLU A 159 -6.63 -3.74 38.76
CA GLU A 159 -6.80 -2.40 38.20
C GLU A 159 -7.71 -2.38 36.97
N LEU A 160 -7.54 -3.35 36.06
CA LEU A 160 -8.46 -3.49 34.91
C LEU A 160 -9.88 -3.79 35.35
N SER A 161 -10.06 -4.72 36.29
CA SER A 161 -11.38 -5.07 36.82
C SER A 161 -12.07 -3.88 37.49
N ARG A 162 -11.33 -3.08 38.29
CA ARG A 162 -11.84 -1.83 38.87
C ARG A 162 -12.27 -0.81 37.81
N ALA A 163 -11.60 -0.78 36.66
CA ALA A 163 -11.93 0.08 35.54
C ALA A 163 -13.06 -0.50 34.64
N GLY A 164 -13.55 -1.71 34.91
CA GLY A 164 -14.54 -2.39 34.07
C GLY A 164 -14.00 -2.78 32.69
N ALA A 165 -12.69 -2.99 32.56
CA ALA A 165 -12.03 -3.33 31.31
C ALA A 165 -11.56 -4.80 31.30
N GLU A 166 -11.69 -5.46 30.16
CA GLU A 166 -11.11 -6.79 29.93
C GLU A 166 -9.68 -6.67 29.38
N ARG A 167 -8.87 -7.72 29.60
CA ARG A 167 -7.49 -7.76 29.11
C ARG A 167 -7.48 -7.85 27.57
N GLY A 168 -7.04 -6.78 26.94
CA GLY A 168 -6.86 -6.67 25.49
C GLY A 168 -6.34 -5.29 25.11
N PRO A 169 -5.89 -5.05 23.87
CA PRO A 169 -5.34 -3.75 23.47
C PRO A 169 -6.36 -2.63 23.74
N LEU A 170 -6.06 -1.73 24.69
CA LEU A 170 -6.94 -0.61 25.03
C LEU A 170 -6.69 0.60 24.11
N GLY A 171 -5.56 0.63 23.41
CA GLY A 171 -5.14 1.76 22.57
C GLY A 171 -4.63 2.97 23.37
N LEU A 172 -4.64 2.86 24.71
CA LEU A 172 -4.17 3.89 25.62
C LEU A 172 -2.67 3.71 25.87
N LYS A 173 -1.85 4.50 25.17
CA LYS A 173 -0.39 4.42 25.25
C LYS A 173 0.14 5.66 25.97
N LEU A 174 0.64 5.46 27.20
CA LEU A 174 0.96 6.54 28.15
C LEU A 174 2.48 6.78 28.34
N CYS A 175 3.30 5.97 27.68
CA CYS A 175 4.76 6.05 27.78
C CYS A 175 5.38 6.58 26.49
N ARG A 176 6.60 7.11 26.60
CA ARG A 176 7.45 7.47 25.46
C ARG A 176 8.51 6.40 25.21
N VAL A 177 9.09 6.37 24.01
CA VAL A 177 10.10 5.40 23.59
C VAL A 177 11.27 5.33 24.58
N THR A 178 11.66 6.46 25.17
CA THR A 178 12.67 6.59 26.25
C THR A 178 14.12 6.30 25.85
N GLY A 179 14.36 5.31 24.99
CA GLY A 179 15.68 4.80 24.63
C GLY A 179 16.22 3.79 25.64
N GLY A 180 17.04 2.85 25.16
CA GLY A 180 17.63 1.78 25.98
C GLY A 180 16.63 0.71 26.46
N GLU A 181 17.12 -0.24 27.26
CA GLU A 181 16.35 -1.38 27.78
C GLU A 181 15.66 -1.10 29.14
N GLY A 182 15.71 0.15 29.62
CA GLY A 182 15.15 0.54 30.91
C GLY A 182 13.63 0.72 30.92
N ALA A 183 13.10 1.02 32.11
CA ALA A 183 11.68 1.36 32.28
C ALA A 183 11.30 2.59 31.44
N LYS A 184 10.19 2.50 30.72
CA LYS A 184 9.69 3.58 29.87
C LYS A 184 9.19 4.74 30.72
N ALA A 185 9.56 5.95 30.34
CA ALA A 185 9.13 7.18 31.00
C ALA A 185 7.74 7.65 30.52
N PRO A 186 7.05 8.51 31.29
CA PRO A 186 5.77 9.08 30.87
C PRO A 186 5.88 9.87 29.56
N TYR A 187 4.82 9.80 28.75
CA TYR A 187 4.68 10.56 27.52
C TYR A 187 4.33 12.03 27.79
N ASP A 188 5.09 12.96 27.20
CA ASP A 188 4.81 14.40 27.21
C ASP A 188 4.44 14.84 25.77
N PRO A 189 3.14 15.09 25.50
CA PRO A 189 2.69 15.50 24.17
C PRO A 189 3.33 16.79 23.65
N ALA A 190 3.64 17.74 24.54
CA ALA A 190 4.22 19.02 24.16
C ALA A 190 5.70 18.85 23.78
N ALA A 191 6.44 18.02 24.52
CA ALA A 191 7.82 17.67 24.16
C ALA A 191 7.88 16.90 22.85
N ALA A 192 6.97 15.94 22.65
CA ALA A 192 6.87 15.16 21.41
C ALA A 192 6.55 16.05 20.20
N SER A 193 5.64 17.02 20.35
CA SER A 193 5.30 17.97 19.28
C SER A 193 6.50 18.84 18.90
N ARG A 194 7.19 19.44 19.89
CA ARG A 194 8.44 20.19 19.64
C ARG A 194 9.50 19.33 18.95
N ARG A 195 9.54 18.03 19.25
CA ARG A 195 10.49 17.12 18.61
C ARG A 195 10.15 16.88 17.14
N ALA A 196 8.87 16.74 16.81
CA ALA A 196 8.40 16.65 15.43
C ALA A 196 8.74 17.90 14.61
N GLU A 197 8.64 19.09 15.20
CA GLU A 197 9.07 20.33 14.55
C GLU A 197 10.57 20.32 14.20
N VAL A 198 11.41 19.88 15.15
CA VAL A 198 12.86 19.75 14.92
C VAL A 198 13.16 18.73 13.82
N HIS A 199 12.48 17.59 13.81
CA HIS A 199 12.65 16.58 12.76
C HIS A 199 12.15 17.06 11.40
N ALA A 200 11.06 17.83 11.34
CA ALA A 200 10.57 18.41 10.10
C ALA A 200 11.60 19.37 9.49
N ALA A 201 12.23 20.22 10.31
CA ALA A 201 13.31 21.10 9.88
C ALA A 201 14.54 20.32 9.39
N ASP A 202 14.98 19.31 10.15
CA ASP A 202 16.09 18.43 9.75
C ASP A 202 15.79 17.70 8.43
N PHE A 203 14.52 17.30 8.20
CA PHE A 203 14.12 16.66 6.95
C PHE A 203 14.15 17.62 5.75
N ILE A 204 13.77 18.88 5.93
CA ILE A 204 13.94 19.93 4.91
C ILE A 204 15.42 20.07 4.52
N ASP A 205 16.32 20.09 5.50
CA ASP A 205 17.77 20.21 5.25
C ASP A 205 18.34 18.98 4.52
N LYS A 206 17.86 17.77 4.86
CA LYS A 206 18.20 16.53 4.15
C LYS A 206 17.74 16.55 2.70
N ILE A 207 16.52 17.02 2.42
CA ILE A 207 16.01 17.18 1.05
C ILE A 207 16.87 18.19 0.28
N LYS A 208 17.15 19.37 0.86
CA LYS A 208 17.98 20.40 0.20
C LYS A 208 19.40 19.94 -0.06
N THR A 209 19.98 19.17 0.85
CA THR A 209 21.33 18.60 0.69
C THR A 209 21.34 17.58 -0.43
N ARG A 210 20.39 16.64 -0.42
CA ARG A 210 20.26 15.65 -1.49
C ARG A 210 19.97 16.30 -2.85
N ALA A 211 19.17 17.36 -2.88
CA ALA A 211 18.90 18.10 -4.11
C ALA A 211 20.18 18.69 -4.71
N ARG A 212 20.99 19.36 -3.89
CA ARG A 212 22.29 19.92 -4.32
C ARG A 212 23.25 18.85 -4.82
N GLU A 213 23.32 17.70 -4.15
CA GLU A 213 24.16 16.57 -4.57
C GLU A 213 23.74 16.03 -5.94
N VAL A 214 22.43 15.83 -6.15
CA VAL A 214 21.90 15.36 -7.42
C VAL A 214 22.10 16.39 -8.53
N GLU A 215 21.82 17.67 -8.27
CA GLU A 215 22.04 18.76 -9.21
C GLU A 215 23.51 18.88 -9.61
N ALA A 216 24.45 18.75 -8.66
CA ALA A 216 25.88 18.80 -8.94
C ALA A 216 26.36 17.65 -9.84
N LEU A 217 25.77 16.46 -9.70
CA LEU A 217 26.15 15.27 -10.48
C LEU A 217 25.46 15.19 -11.84
N THR A 218 24.23 15.70 -11.95
CA THR A 218 23.34 15.42 -13.10
C THR A 218 22.90 16.67 -13.85
N GLY A 219 23.03 17.86 -13.27
CA GLY A 219 22.49 19.12 -13.81
C GLY A 219 20.95 19.19 -13.80
N ILE A 220 20.28 18.23 -13.16
CA ILE A 220 18.82 18.11 -13.12
C ILE A 220 18.30 18.62 -11.77
N SER A 221 17.24 19.43 -11.80
CA SER A 221 16.45 19.71 -10.61
C SER A 221 15.58 18.49 -10.25
N PRO A 222 15.81 17.84 -9.09
CA PRO A 222 15.27 16.52 -8.82
C PRO A 222 13.84 16.55 -8.29
N THR A 223 13.06 15.56 -8.69
CA THR A 223 11.80 15.16 -8.04
C THR A 223 12.09 13.95 -7.16
N PHE A 224 11.83 14.07 -5.85
CA PHE A 224 11.93 12.94 -4.91
C PHE A 224 10.56 12.35 -4.64
N VAL A 225 10.47 11.02 -4.66
CA VAL A 225 9.24 10.27 -4.44
C VAL A 225 9.42 9.44 -3.18
N LEU A 226 8.60 9.72 -2.18
CA LEU A 226 8.73 9.16 -0.82
C LEU A 226 7.42 8.45 -0.43
N PRO A 227 7.28 7.18 -0.83
CA PRO A 227 6.12 6.38 -0.49
C PRO A 227 6.26 5.79 0.91
N PHE A 228 5.16 5.84 1.67
CA PHE A 228 5.06 5.29 3.02
C PHE A 228 3.68 4.65 3.20
N ASP A 229 3.60 3.62 4.03
CA ASP A 229 2.32 3.11 4.49
C ASP A 229 1.58 4.19 5.27
N MET A 230 0.29 4.40 4.96
CA MET A 230 -0.50 5.48 5.55
C MET A 230 -0.56 5.36 7.08
N GLU A 231 -0.61 4.13 7.60
CA GLU A 231 -0.65 3.85 9.03
C GLU A 231 0.62 4.26 9.78
N LEU A 232 1.75 4.50 9.07
CA LEU A 232 2.94 5.07 9.71
C LEU A 232 2.56 6.35 10.46
N PHE A 233 1.80 7.23 9.82
CA PHE A 233 1.51 8.56 10.34
C PHE A 233 0.25 8.56 11.21
N GLY A 234 0.44 8.58 12.52
CA GLY A 234 -0.62 8.68 13.53
C GLY A 234 -0.91 7.38 14.27
N HIS A 235 -0.69 6.22 13.64
CA HIS A 235 -0.84 4.91 14.28
C HIS A 235 0.49 4.41 14.84
N TRP A 236 1.42 3.97 13.97
CA TRP A 236 2.75 3.50 14.37
C TRP A 236 3.59 4.64 14.97
N TRP A 237 3.67 5.76 14.27
CA TRP A 237 4.29 6.99 14.73
C TRP A 237 3.21 8.04 15.03
N ARG A 238 2.87 8.21 16.30
CA ARG A 238 1.76 9.07 16.74
C ARG A 238 1.90 10.51 16.25
N GLU A 239 3.11 11.05 16.29
CA GLU A 239 3.42 12.44 15.96
C GLU A 239 3.61 12.63 14.45
N GLY A 240 3.58 11.55 13.66
CA GLY A 240 3.81 11.59 12.23
C GLY A 240 2.84 12.51 11.47
N VAL A 241 1.58 12.60 11.89
CA VAL A 241 0.61 13.53 11.28
C VAL A 241 1.01 14.99 11.54
N HIS A 242 1.46 15.30 12.76
CA HIS A 242 1.91 16.64 13.12
C HIS A 242 3.22 17.00 12.39
N PHE A 243 4.15 16.05 12.31
CA PHE A 243 5.37 16.18 11.49
C PHE A 243 5.05 16.53 10.04
N LEU A 244 4.11 15.81 9.39
CA LEU A 244 3.73 16.11 7.99
C LEU A 244 3.16 17.52 7.84
N GLY A 245 2.32 17.96 8.77
CA GLY A 245 1.78 19.33 8.77
C GLY A 245 2.88 20.38 8.86
N VAL A 246 3.77 20.26 9.85
CA VAL A 246 4.90 21.19 10.03
C VAL A 246 5.86 21.14 8.84
N PHE A 247 6.13 19.96 8.30
CA PHE A 247 6.97 19.79 7.12
C PHE A 247 6.42 20.57 5.92
N LEU A 248 5.11 20.48 5.63
CA LEU A 248 4.50 21.22 4.53
C LEU A 248 4.54 22.74 4.75
N GLU A 249 4.28 23.21 5.98
CA GLU A 249 4.42 24.64 6.33
C GLU A 249 5.86 25.14 6.17
N LEU A 250 6.84 24.35 6.59
CA LEU A 250 8.26 24.71 6.44
C LEU A 250 8.71 24.68 4.99
N ALA A 251 8.24 23.72 4.18
CA ALA A 251 8.54 23.65 2.75
C ALA A 251 8.06 24.91 2.01
N ASP A 252 6.84 25.38 2.31
CA ASP A 252 6.27 26.61 1.75
C ASP A 252 7.09 27.85 2.15
N ARG A 253 7.42 28.00 3.46
CA ARG A 253 8.18 29.16 3.95
C ARG A 253 9.64 29.20 3.54
N ALA A 254 10.32 28.06 3.57
CA ALA A 254 11.76 27.99 3.37
C ALA A 254 12.18 28.14 1.90
N GLY A 255 11.23 27.96 0.98
CA GLY A 255 11.47 27.99 -0.46
C GLY A 255 12.39 26.87 -0.95
N GLY A 256 12.37 26.63 -2.28
CA GLY A 256 13.24 25.65 -2.94
C GLY A 256 12.81 24.19 -2.79
N ILE A 257 11.71 23.91 -2.09
CA ILE A 257 11.02 22.62 -2.10
C ILE A 257 9.59 22.87 -2.51
N LEU A 258 9.14 22.19 -3.55
CA LEU A 258 7.78 22.27 -4.04
C LEU A 258 7.12 20.90 -3.92
N PRO A 259 6.17 20.70 -2.98
CA PRO A 259 5.29 19.55 -3.02
C PRO A 259 4.48 19.57 -4.31
N VAL A 260 4.50 18.47 -5.05
CA VAL A 260 3.85 18.36 -6.36
C VAL A 260 2.94 17.15 -6.39
N LEU A 261 1.74 17.34 -6.94
CA LEU A 261 0.85 16.23 -7.23
C LEU A 261 1.36 15.47 -8.46
N PRO A 262 1.36 14.13 -8.47
CA PRO A 262 1.89 13.35 -9.58
C PRO A 262 1.25 13.69 -10.93
N GLY A 263 -0.06 13.98 -10.95
CA GLY A 263 -0.80 14.37 -12.16
C GLY A 263 -0.19 15.56 -12.90
N ALA A 264 0.32 16.56 -12.17
CA ALA A 264 0.97 17.74 -12.73
C ALA A 264 2.30 17.41 -13.46
N LEU A 265 2.92 16.28 -13.15
CA LEU A 265 4.17 15.85 -13.76
C LEU A 265 3.97 14.88 -14.94
N THR A 266 2.76 14.35 -15.14
CA THR A 266 2.46 13.43 -16.25
C THR A 266 2.48 14.10 -17.63
N GLY A 267 2.28 15.42 -17.69
CA GLY A 267 2.28 16.23 -18.91
C GLY A 267 3.62 16.88 -19.25
N GLN A 268 4.70 16.60 -18.49
CA GLN A 268 6.01 17.18 -18.77
C GLN A 268 6.52 16.81 -20.17
N GLU A 269 7.18 17.77 -20.83
CA GLU A 269 7.78 17.57 -22.14
C GLU A 269 8.95 16.57 -22.07
N CYS A 270 8.92 15.58 -22.97
CA CYS A 270 10.00 14.62 -23.24
C CYS A 270 10.59 13.87 -22.02
N PRO A 271 9.79 13.15 -21.20
CA PRO A 271 10.35 12.21 -20.24
C PRO A 271 11.13 11.12 -20.98
N ALA A 272 12.24 10.67 -20.40
CA ALA A 272 13.02 9.61 -20.99
C ALA A 272 12.18 8.33 -21.11
N VAL A 273 12.22 7.70 -22.28
CA VAL A 273 11.52 6.43 -22.52
C VAL A 273 12.40 5.30 -22.00
N ILE A 274 11.82 4.45 -21.16
CA ILE A 274 12.51 3.33 -20.51
C ILE A 274 11.70 2.04 -20.62
N ALA A 275 12.39 0.91 -20.50
CA ALA A 275 11.80 -0.39 -20.21
C ALA A 275 12.12 -0.75 -18.76
N PRO A 276 11.21 -0.52 -17.79
CA PRO A 276 11.49 -0.74 -16.38
C PRO A 276 11.86 -2.19 -16.09
N ALA A 277 12.78 -2.40 -15.14
CA ALA A 277 13.12 -3.73 -14.69
C ALA A 277 12.01 -4.34 -13.82
N GLU A 278 11.96 -5.66 -13.78
CA GLU A 278 11.12 -6.39 -12.83
C GLU A 278 11.56 -6.09 -11.39
N SER A 279 10.64 -5.57 -10.58
CA SER A 279 10.95 -5.07 -9.23
C SER A 279 9.75 -5.13 -8.30
N SER A 280 10.02 -5.04 -7.01
CA SER A 280 9.05 -4.73 -5.96
C SER A 280 9.73 -3.84 -4.91
N TRP A 281 8.97 -3.29 -3.96
CA TRP A 281 9.55 -2.66 -2.78
C TRP A 281 9.86 -3.64 -1.62
N GLY A 282 9.71 -4.94 -1.86
CA GLY A 282 9.95 -6.02 -0.91
C GLY A 282 11.42 -6.38 -0.70
N ARG A 283 11.67 -7.57 -0.13
CA ARG A 283 13.02 -8.03 0.24
C ARG A 283 13.92 -8.09 -1.01
N GLY A 284 15.03 -7.36 -0.96
CA GLY A 284 16.01 -7.30 -2.05
C GLY A 284 15.49 -6.65 -3.33
N GLY A 285 14.38 -5.90 -3.29
CA GLY A 285 13.77 -5.30 -4.47
C GLY A 285 13.07 -6.31 -5.38
N ARG A 286 12.75 -7.50 -4.86
CA ARG A 286 12.21 -8.66 -5.60
C ARG A 286 11.01 -9.27 -4.87
N PHE A 287 10.48 -10.37 -5.39
CA PHE A 287 9.22 -10.95 -4.90
C PHE A 287 9.36 -11.97 -3.78
N SER A 288 10.56 -12.24 -3.26
CA SER A 288 10.78 -13.32 -2.29
C SER A 288 10.01 -13.17 -0.97
N THR A 289 9.53 -11.97 -0.65
CA THR A 289 8.59 -11.74 0.46
C THR A 289 7.28 -12.51 0.28
N TRP A 290 6.82 -12.73 -0.95
CA TRP A 290 5.50 -13.33 -1.24
C TRP A 290 5.60 -14.61 -2.08
N LEU A 291 6.59 -14.67 -2.99
CA LEU A 291 6.91 -15.82 -3.83
C LEU A 291 8.10 -16.58 -3.24
N ASN A 292 7.79 -17.48 -2.31
CA ASN A 292 8.76 -18.33 -1.63
C ASN A 292 8.18 -19.74 -1.38
N PRO A 293 9.01 -20.72 -0.95
CA PRO A 293 8.56 -22.10 -0.77
C PRO A 293 7.35 -22.28 0.17
N ALA A 294 7.17 -21.40 1.18
CA ALA A 294 6.04 -21.50 2.09
C ALA A 294 4.70 -21.15 1.42
N CYS A 295 4.73 -20.29 0.39
CA CYS A 295 3.54 -19.81 -0.30
C CYS A 295 3.25 -20.52 -1.63
N LEU A 296 4.24 -21.21 -2.23
CA LEU A 296 4.15 -21.76 -3.59
C LEU A 296 2.92 -22.65 -3.81
N ARG A 297 2.60 -23.53 -2.86
CA ARG A 297 1.44 -24.43 -2.94
C ARG A 297 0.10 -23.69 -3.11
N TYR A 298 -0.02 -22.48 -2.58
CA TYR A 298 -1.25 -21.70 -2.67
C TYR A 298 -1.40 -21.07 -4.05
N TYR A 299 -0.31 -20.56 -4.63
CA TYR A 299 -0.32 -20.06 -6.01
C TYR A 299 -0.61 -21.17 -7.02
N GLU A 300 -0.06 -22.38 -6.83
CA GLU A 300 -0.39 -23.55 -7.64
C GLU A 300 -1.88 -23.94 -7.55
N ARG A 301 -2.45 -23.89 -6.34
CA ARG A 301 -3.88 -24.12 -6.12
C ARG A 301 -4.74 -23.06 -6.80
N MET A 302 -4.38 -21.77 -6.68
CA MET A 302 -5.07 -20.68 -7.37
C MET A 302 -5.08 -20.87 -8.89
N TRP A 303 -3.93 -21.24 -9.49
CA TRP A 303 -3.86 -21.53 -10.93
C TRP A 303 -4.85 -22.64 -11.29
N THR A 304 -4.81 -23.74 -10.54
CA THR A 304 -5.68 -24.90 -10.80
C THR A 304 -7.15 -24.48 -10.78
N LEU A 305 -7.58 -23.78 -9.72
CA LEU A 305 -8.96 -23.29 -9.58
C LEU A 305 -9.36 -22.34 -10.72
N TYR A 306 -8.47 -21.43 -11.13
CA TYR A 306 -8.72 -20.53 -12.26
C TYR A 306 -9.06 -21.28 -13.55
N ARG A 307 -8.34 -22.37 -13.85
CA ARG A 307 -8.64 -23.21 -15.03
C ARG A 307 -9.98 -23.93 -14.93
N HIS A 308 -10.42 -24.31 -13.74
CA HIS A 308 -11.74 -24.88 -13.53
C HIS A 308 -12.84 -23.82 -13.71
N ILE A 309 -12.65 -22.62 -13.19
CA ILE A 309 -13.56 -21.48 -13.39
C ILE A 309 -13.72 -21.17 -14.89
N GLY A 310 -12.62 -21.19 -15.65
CA GLY A 310 -12.66 -21.02 -17.10
C GLY A 310 -13.54 -22.04 -17.83
N ARG A 311 -13.56 -23.30 -17.37
CA ARG A 311 -14.43 -24.36 -17.92
C ARG A 311 -15.90 -24.21 -17.52
N LEU A 312 -16.14 -23.76 -16.29
CA LEU A 312 -17.47 -23.50 -15.77
C LEU A 312 -18.13 -22.28 -16.44
N GLY A 313 -17.31 -21.32 -16.89
CA GLY A 313 -17.72 -20.06 -17.47
C GLY A 313 -17.90 -18.99 -16.39
N ALA A 314 -17.02 -17.99 -16.41
CA ALA A 314 -16.99 -16.92 -15.40
C ALA A 314 -18.28 -16.09 -15.34
N GLY A 315 -19.08 -16.04 -16.40
CA GLY A 315 -20.38 -15.35 -16.42
C GLY A 315 -21.55 -16.16 -15.86
N THR A 316 -21.33 -17.40 -15.41
CA THR A 316 -22.35 -18.18 -14.70
C THR A 316 -22.34 -17.80 -13.22
N VAL A 317 -23.48 -17.95 -12.52
CA VAL A 317 -23.55 -17.64 -11.06
C VAL A 317 -22.47 -18.39 -10.26
N PRO A 318 -22.25 -19.71 -10.44
CA PRO A 318 -21.16 -20.41 -9.75
C PRO A 318 -19.77 -19.97 -10.20
N GLY A 319 -19.58 -19.69 -11.50
CA GLY A 319 -18.29 -19.23 -12.03
C GLY A 319 -17.88 -17.86 -11.48
N ALA A 320 -18.81 -16.89 -11.45
CA ALA A 320 -18.59 -15.57 -10.89
C ALA A 320 -18.30 -15.63 -9.38
N ALA A 321 -19.06 -16.45 -8.64
CA ALA A 321 -18.86 -16.64 -7.20
C ALA A 321 -17.48 -17.26 -6.90
N ALA A 322 -17.10 -18.33 -7.61
CA ALA A 322 -15.79 -18.95 -7.46
C ALA A 322 -14.64 -18.00 -7.85
N LEU A 323 -14.85 -17.15 -8.87
CA LEU A 323 -13.90 -16.12 -9.25
C LEU A 323 -13.73 -15.05 -8.18
N GLY A 324 -14.81 -14.63 -7.53
CA GLY A 324 -14.75 -13.70 -6.40
C GLY A 324 -13.93 -14.25 -5.23
N GLU A 325 -14.16 -15.51 -4.85
CA GLU A 325 -13.36 -16.19 -3.84
C GLU A 325 -11.88 -16.32 -4.24
N LEU A 326 -11.62 -16.67 -5.51
CA LEU A 326 -10.26 -16.70 -6.03
C LEU A 326 -9.60 -15.32 -5.92
N MET A 327 -10.28 -14.24 -6.30
CA MET A 327 -9.73 -12.88 -6.20
C MET A 327 -9.43 -12.48 -4.74
N LEU A 328 -10.26 -12.86 -3.77
CA LEU A 328 -9.97 -12.64 -2.34
C LEU A 328 -8.74 -13.42 -1.88
N ALA A 329 -8.57 -14.66 -2.35
CA ALA A 329 -7.39 -15.47 -2.07
C ALA A 329 -6.10 -14.85 -2.65
N GLN A 330 -6.18 -14.03 -3.71
CA GLN A 330 -5.01 -13.45 -4.37
C GLN A 330 -4.33 -12.29 -3.62
N SER A 331 -4.93 -11.78 -2.53
CA SER A 331 -4.35 -10.68 -1.75
C SER A 331 -2.90 -10.98 -1.34
N SER A 332 -2.00 -10.01 -1.55
CA SER A 332 -0.60 -10.16 -1.17
C SER A 332 -0.42 -10.30 0.35
N ASP A 333 -1.35 -9.78 1.14
CA ASP A 333 -1.33 -9.76 2.61
C ASP A 333 -1.24 -11.19 3.19
N TRP A 334 -1.94 -12.15 2.60
CA TRP A 334 -1.89 -13.55 3.07
C TRP A 334 -0.48 -14.13 2.96
N SER A 335 0.14 -13.98 1.79
CA SER A 335 1.51 -14.45 1.56
C SER A 335 2.53 -13.65 2.36
N PHE A 336 2.26 -12.37 2.65
CA PHE A 336 3.08 -11.55 3.54
C PHE A 336 3.05 -12.09 4.98
N PHE A 337 1.86 -12.34 5.56
CA PHE A 337 1.73 -12.89 6.91
C PHE A 337 2.40 -14.26 7.05
N ILE A 338 2.23 -15.13 6.06
CA ILE A 338 2.87 -16.46 6.04
C ILE A 338 4.40 -16.33 6.07
N SER A 339 4.95 -15.31 5.40
CA SER A 339 6.40 -15.17 5.20
C SER A 339 7.15 -14.46 6.33
N TRP A 340 6.46 -13.63 7.12
CA TRP A 340 7.04 -12.91 8.26
C TRP A 340 6.80 -13.61 9.61
N GLU A 341 6.21 -14.81 9.61
CA GLU A 341 5.82 -15.61 10.78
C GLU A 341 4.92 -14.87 11.80
N SER A 342 4.54 -13.64 11.50
CA SER A 342 3.69 -12.77 12.30
C SER A 342 2.25 -12.97 11.85
N PHE A 343 1.39 -13.47 12.73
CA PHE A 343 0.00 -13.85 12.40
C PHE A 343 -0.10 -14.87 11.25
N SER A 344 0.91 -15.73 11.08
CA SER A 344 0.97 -16.70 9.98
C SER A 344 -0.21 -17.68 9.96
N ASP A 345 -0.73 -18.06 11.13
CA ASP A 345 -1.92 -18.92 11.24
C ASP A 345 -3.17 -18.22 10.73
N TYR A 346 -3.37 -16.94 11.06
CA TYR A 346 -4.49 -16.15 10.55
C TYR A 346 -4.42 -16.00 9.02
N GLY A 347 -3.24 -15.63 8.51
CA GLY A 347 -3.03 -15.50 7.07
C GLY A 347 -3.30 -16.80 6.31
N ARG A 348 -2.87 -17.94 6.88
CA ARG A 348 -3.14 -19.27 6.35
C ARG A 348 -4.62 -19.64 6.36
N GLU A 349 -5.28 -19.46 7.49
CA GLU A 349 -6.70 -19.77 7.66
C GLU A 349 -7.57 -18.97 6.69
N ARG A 350 -7.32 -17.67 6.53
CA ARG A 350 -8.06 -16.82 5.60
C ARG A 350 -7.84 -17.22 4.14
N LEU A 351 -6.60 -17.50 3.77
CA LEU A 351 -6.26 -17.95 2.42
C LEU A 351 -6.93 -19.30 2.10
N GLU A 352 -6.88 -20.24 3.03
CA GLU A 352 -7.49 -21.56 2.89
C GLU A 352 -9.02 -21.47 2.83
N ASP A 353 -9.68 -20.64 3.65
CA ASP A 353 -11.13 -20.40 3.59
C ASP A 353 -11.59 -19.99 2.18
N HIS A 354 -10.90 -19.04 1.54
CA HIS A 354 -11.24 -18.58 0.20
C HIS A 354 -10.98 -19.65 -0.87
N LEU A 355 -9.87 -20.38 -0.79
CA LEU A 355 -9.55 -21.45 -1.76
C LEU A 355 -10.50 -22.65 -1.63
N ASP A 356 -10.83 -23.04 -0.40
CA ASP A 356 -11.77 -24.12 -0.10
C ASP A 356 -13.19 -23.75 -0.56
N ALA A 357 -13.61 -22.50 -0.36
CA ALA A 357 -14.89 -22.00 -0.84
C ALA A 357 -14.98 -22.05 -2.38
N ALA A 358 -13.94 -21.57 -3.08
CA ALA A 358 -13.89 -21.63 -4.54
C ALA A 358 -13.96 -23.09 -5.05
N GLU A 359 -13.19 -23.99 -4.44
CA GLU A 359 -13.19 -25.41 -4.80
C GLU A 359 -14.54 -26.07 -4.57
N ARG A 360 -15.21 -25.78 -3.44
CA ARG A 360 -16.56 -26.27 -3.16
C ARG A 360 -17.56 -25.81 -4.22
N ILE A 361 -17.56 -24.53 -4.57
CA ILE A 361 -18.47 -23.96 -5.57
C ILE A 361 -18.27 -24.65 -6.92
N ILE A 362 -17.01 -24.80 -7.35
CA ILE A 362 -16.64 -25.50 -8.59
C ILE A 362 -17.11 -26.95 -8.56
N SER A 363 -16.79 -27.70 -7.50
CA SER A 363 -17.15 -29.11 -7.36
C SER A 363 -18.66 -29.33 -7.36
N SER A 364 -19.41 -28.49 -6.65
CA SER A 364 -20.87 -28.55 -6.63
C SER A 364 -21.46 -28.27 -8.02
N ALA A 365 -20.93 -27.29 -8.76
CA ALA A 365 -21.38 -27.02 -10.11
C ALA A 365 -21.05 -28.16 -11.10
N GLU A 366 -19.85 -28.73 -11.04
CA GLU A 366 -19.42 -29.85 -11.90
C GLU A 366 -20.20 -31.15 -11.62
N THR A 367 -20.64 -31.35 -10.37
CA THR A 367 -21.42 -32.53 -9.96
C THR A 367 -22.94 -32.33 -10.01
N GLY A 368 -23.41 -31.14 -10.39
CA GLY A 368 -24.84 -30.81 -10.44
C GLY A 368 -25.50 -30.67 -9.06
N ARG A 369 -24.72 -30.47 -7.99
CA ARG A 369 -25.24 -30.18 -6.65
C ARG A 369 -25.65 -28.71 -6.57
N ASP A 370 -26.83 -28.45 -6.01
CA ASP A 370 -27.26 -27.08 -5.71
C ASP A 370 -26.55 -26.56 -4.45
N ASP A 371 -25.70 -25.54 -4.61
CA ASP A 371 -24.97 -24.87 -3.52
C ASP A 371 -25.32 -23.36 -3.44
N ARG A 372 -26.51 -22.98 -3.94
CA ARG A 372 -26.95 -21.56 -3.97
C ARG A 372 -26.97 -20.90 -2.59
N VAL A 373 -27.36 -21.64 -1.55
CA VAL A 373 -27.37 -21.12 -0.17
C VAL A 373 -25.95 -20.75 0.27
N PHE A 374 -24.98 -21.63 0.00
CA PHE A 374 -23.58 -21.37 0.32
C PHE A 374 -23.03 -20.18 -0.47
N ILE A 375 -23.32 -20.09 -1.76
CA ILE A 375 -22.92 -18.94 -2.60
C ILE A 375 -23.47 -17.63 -2.03
N GLU A 376 -24.73 -17.60 -1.62
CA GLU A 376 -25.36 -16.41 -1.04
C GLU A 376 -24.76 -16.04 0.33
N GLU A 377 -24.46 -17.02 1.19
CA GLU A 377 -23.76 -16.80 2.45
C GLU A 377 -22.38 -16.16 2.22
N ARG A 378 -21.63 -16.64 1.22
CA ARG A 378 -20.33 -16.06 0.84
C ARG A 378 -20.48 -14.63 0.33
N ARG A 379 -21.47 -14.37 -0.52
CA ARG A 379 -21.77 -13.02 -1.04
C ARG A 379 -22.07 -12.03 0.07
N LEU A 380 -22.92 -12.41 1.03
CA LEU A 380 -23.27 -11.55 2.18
C LEU A 380 -22.07 -11.29 3.10
N ARG A 381 -21.17 -12.26 3.24
CA ARG A 381 -19.95 -12.12 4.05
C ARG A 381 -18.88 -11.27 3.36
N TYR A 382 -18.78 -11.34 2.03
CA TYR A 382 -17.77 -10.65 1.24
C TYR A 382 -18.39 -9.91 0.04
N PRO A 383 -19.12 -8.81 0.26
CA PRO A 383 -19.95 -8.14 -0.76
C PRO A 383 -19.15 -7.27 -1.74
N TYR A 384 -17.87 -7.58 -1.97
CA TYR A 384 -16.95 -6.76 -2.76
C TYR A 384 -17.09 -6.98 -4.28
N PHE A 385 -17.72 -8.09 -4.67
CA PHE A 385 -17.73 -8.59 -6.04
C PHE A 385 -19.12 -8.96 -6.57
N ASP A 386 -20.18 -8.38 -6.01
CA ASP A 386 -21.58 -8.67 -6.33
C ASP A 386 -21.97 -8.48 -7.82
N ALA A 387 -21.08 -7.92 -8.64
CA ALA A 387 -21.26 -7.70 -10.08
C ALA A 387 -20.11 -8.28 -10.92
N LEU A 388 -19.54 -9.43 -10.52
CA LEU A 388 -18.53 -10.17 -11.31
C LEU A 388 -19.06 -10.81 -12.58
#